data_AF-A0A0C2N7T0-F1
#
_entry.id   AF-A0A0C2N7T0-F1
#
_cell.length_a   1.000
_cell.length_b   1.000
_cell.length_c   1.000
_cell.angle_alpha   90.00
_cell.angle_beta   90.00
_cell.angle_gamma   90.00
#
_symmetry.space_group_name_H-M   'P 1'
#
loop_
_entity.id
_entity.type
_entity.pdbx_description
1 polymer ?
#
loop_
_entity_poly.entity_id
_entity_poly.type
_entity_poly.pdbx_seq_one_letter_code
_entity_poly.pdbx_strand_id
1 'polypeptide(L)'
;MYEKWFREVESKRIFDMDKCVMREDDHFFAMDAFFDYLKKEGISKENYTSMIISAQCNLENATNEFFKTEATFEKQRDELLEFLISRQNAINGTKQSLIEDFKSNSLYNQETSNRFLSPILQCYLEGEMIDRIISMPRHRSHSDKYPKAYSQPNHKSVPRTNFKSNYELNVKPTPRDTTRPSMQPFSLLILSCILLTLFIVGMKLYKNGSFTNKIRIQGDGIYYDIRNNVITEP
;
A
#
# COMPACT_ATOMS: atom_id res chain seq x y z
N MET A 1 10.82 8.25 -14.09
CA MET A 1 11.17 6.87 -14.46
C MET A 1 10.44 5.85 -13.58
N TYR A 2 10.48 6.01 -12.25
CA TYR A 2 9.72 5.17 -11.32
C TYR A 2 8.24 4.97 -11.71
N GLU A 3 7.50 6.06 -11.92
CA GLU A 3 6.07 5.98 -12.28
C GLU A 3 5.80 5.21 -13.58
N LYS A 4 6.74 5.26 -14.53
CA LYS A 4 6.66 4.48 -15.78
C LYS A 4 6.80 2.98 -15.47
N TRP A 5 7.83 2.61 -14.72
CA TRP A 5 8.06 1.23 -14.28
C TRP A 5 6.87 0.68 -13.48
N PHE A 6 6.41 1.44 -12.49
CA PHE A 6 5.27 1.06 -11.66
C PHE A 6 4.04 0.79 -12.52
N ARG A 7 3.67 1.71 -13.41
CA ARG A 7 2.51 1.54 -14.29
C ARG A 7 2.63 0.37 -15.26
N GLU A 8 3.80 0.16 -15.86
CA GLU A 8 3.96 -0.78 -16.97
C GLU A 8 4.31 -2.21 -16.54
N VAL A 9 4.95 -2.34 -15.38
CA VAL A 9 5.48 -3.60 -14.85
C VAL A 9 4.84 -3.95 -13.51
N GLU A 10 5.03 -3.11 -12.49
CA GLU A 10 4.73 -3.53 -11.12
C GLU A 10 3.22 -3.56 -10.82
N SER A 11 2.45 -2.62 -11.36
CA SER A 11 0.99 -2.59 -11.24
C SER A 11 0.35 -3.90 -11.71
N LYS A 12 0.87 -4.51 -12.78
CA LYS A 12 0.39 -5.78 -13.32
C LYS A 12 0.72 -6.99 -12.44
N ARG A 13 1.73 -6.86 -11.56
CA ARG A 13 2.06 -7.88 -10.57
C ARG A 13 1.17 -7.74 -9.34
N ILE A 14 0.89 -6.50 -8.94
CA ILE A 14 0.04 -6.16 -7.79
C ILE A 14 -1.43 -6.47 -8.08
N PHE A 15 -1.91 -6.26 -9.30
CA PHE A 15 -3.32 -6.41 -9.65
C PHE A 15 -3.56 -7.61 -10.57
N ASP A 16 -4.51 -8.45 -10.19
CA ASP A 16 -5.14 -9.41 -11.10
C ASP A 16 -6.28 -8.68 -11.83
N MET A 17 -5.95 -8.11 -13.00
CA MET A 17 -6.90 -7.34 -13.81
C MET A 17 -8.00 -8.20 -14.45
N ASP A 18 -7.86 -9.53 -14.47
CA ASP A 18 -8.93 -10.41 -14.96
C ASP A 18 -10.00 -10.61 -13.87
N LYS A 19 -9.59 -10.53 -12.60
CA LYS A 19 -10.47 -10.70 -11.43
C LYS A 19 -10.82 -9.39 -10.72
N CYS A 20 -10.18 -8.28 -11.11
CA CYS A 20 -10.27 -6.99 -10.42
C CYS A 20 -9.99 -7.09 -8.92
N VAL A 21 -8.92 -7.82 -8.56
CA VAL A 21 -8.46 -7.95 -7.17
C VAL A 21 -7.01 -7.52 -7.02
N MET A 22 -6.71 -6.94 -5.87
CA MET A 22 -5.34 -6.72 -5.43
C MET A 22 -4.79 -8.03 -4.88
N ARG A 23 -3.59 -8.41 -5.30
CA ARG A 23 -2.91 -9.62 -4.81
C ARG A 23 -2.29 -9.34 -3.45
N GLU A 24 -2.17 -10.40 -2.65
CA GLU A 24 -1.40 -10.37 -1.39
C GLU A 24 0.07 -10.03 -1.70
N ASP A 25 0.74 -9.32 -0.78
CA ASP A 25 2.12 -8.88 -0.96
C ASP A 25 3.09 -10.04 -1.25
N ASP A 26 3.57 -10.09 -2.49
CA ASP A 26 4.62 -11.02 -2.97
C ASP A 26 5.92 -10.25 -3.27
N HIS A 27 6.28 -9.34 -2.36
CA HIS A 27 7.48 -8.52 -2.44
C HIS A 27 7.50 -7.63 -3.69
N PHE A 28 6.39 -6.97 -3.98
CA PHE A 28 6.20 -6.13 -5.18
C PHE A 28 7.22 -4.97 -5.26
N PHE A 29 7.65 -4.46 -4.11
CA PHE A 29 8.49 -3.26 -4.04
C PHE A 29 10.00 -3.54 -4.00
N ALA A 30 10.44 -4.64 -4.60
CA ALA A 30 11.85 -5.02 -4.68
C ALA A 30 12.64 -4.13 -5.65
N MET A 31 13.72 -3.50 -5.16
CA MET A 31 14.62 -2.66 -5.96
C MET A 31 15.26 -3.39 -7.15
N ASP A 32 15.48 -4.71 -7.03
CA ASP A 32 16.09 -5.51 -8.10
C ASP A 32 15.24 -5.51 -9.38
N ALA A 33 13.91 -5.58 -9.23
CA ALA A 33 12.98 -5.53 -10.37
C ALA A 33 13.04 -4.17 -11.10
N PHE A 34 13.17 -3.08 -10.35
CA PHE A 34 13.38 -1.74 -10.92
C PHE A 34 14.73 -1.62 -11.62
N PHE A 35 15.80 -2.17 -11.02
CA PHE A 35 17.13 -2.16 -11.62
C PHE A 35 17.18 -2.92 -12.94
N ASP A 36 16.55 -4.09 -13.01
CA ASP A 36 16.45 -4.86 -14.24
C ASP A 36 15.60 -4.17 -15.31
N TYR A 37 14.58 -3.42 -14.90
CA TYR A 37 13.82 -2.56 -15.81
C TYR A 37 14.70 -1.45 -16.41
N LEU A 38 15.53 -0.75 -15.61
CA LEU A 38 16.45 0.27 -16.12
C LEU A 38 17.44 -0.27 -17.15
N LYS A 39 17.94 -1.50 -16.96
CA LYS A 39 18.82 -2.17 -17.93
C LYS A 39 18.09 -2.44 -19.24
N LYS A 40 16.86 -2.96 -19.18
CA LYS A 40 16.04 -3.29 -20.36
C LYS A 40 15.68 -2.06 -21.17
N GLU A 41 15.43 -0.93 -20.51
CA GLU A 41 15.15 0.36 -21.15
C GLU A 41 16.39 1.02 -21.77
N GLY A 42 17.58 0.42 -21.66
CA GLY A 42 18.81 0.94 -22.25
C GLY A 42 19.29 2.25 -21.63
N ILE A 43 18.90 2.54 -20.39
CA ILE A 43 19.33 3.75 -19.69
C ILE A 43 20.84 3.67 -19.43
N SER A 44 21.56 4.78 -19.64
CA SER A 44 23.00 4.86 -19.37
C SER A 44 23.30 4.78 -17.87
N LYS A 45 24.40 4.11 -17.52
CA LYS A 45 24.79 3.87 -16.11
C LYS A 45 25.01 5.15 -15.31
N GLU A 46 25.43 6.24 -15.96
CA GLU A 46 25.62 7.55 -15.32
C GLU A 46 24.33 8.10 -14.70
N ASN A 47 23.16 7.72 -15.23
CA ASN A 47 21.87 8.15 -14.73
C ASN A 47 21.29 7.22 -13.65
N TYR A 48 21.90 6.04 -13.42
CA TYR A 48 21.34 5.03 -12.53
C TYR A 48 21.25 5.53 -11.09
N THR A 49 22.30 6.15 -10.57
CA THR A 49 22.33 6.59 -9.17
C THR A 49 21.16 7.52 -8.84
N SER A 50 20.93 8.55 -9.68
CA SER A 50 19.82 9.49 -9.50
C SER A 50 18.46 8.78 -9.60
N MET A 51 18.29 7.89 -10.58
CA MET A 51 17.04 7.14 -10.76
C MET A 51 16.77 6.15 -9.64
N ILE A 52 17.80 5.49 -9.10
CA ILE A 52 17.71 4.55 -7.99
C ILE A 52 17.31 5.29 -6.70
N ILE A 53 17.95 6.42 -6.40
CA ILE A 53 17.59 7.25 -5.24
C ILE A 53 16.14 7.70 -5.34
N SER A 54 15.74 8.21 -6.52
CA SER A 54 14.35 8.61 -6.77
C SER A 54 13.38 7.44 -6.61
N ALA A 55 13.73 6.25 -7.12
CA ALA A 55 12.89 5.06 -6.99
C ALA A 55 12.76 4.60 -5.54
N GLN A 56 13.82 4.61 -4.74
CA GLN A 56 13.77 4.24 -3.32
C GLN A 56 12.77 5.11 -2.55
N CYS A 57 12.83 6.44 -2.72
CA CYS A 57 11.88 7.34 -2.06
C CYS A 57 10.43 7.07 -2.47
N ASN A 58 10.19 6.78 -3.75
CA ASN A 58 8.85 6.49 -4.23
C ASN A 58 8.36 5.08 -3.83
N LEU A 59 9.25 4.09 -3.74
CA LEU A 59 8.93 2.74 -3.27
C LEU A 59 8.48 2.75 -1.82
N GLU A 60 9.15 3.51 -0.96
CA GLU A 60 8.76 3.63 0.45
C GLU A 60 7.35 4.22 0.57
N ASN A 61 7.07 5.31 -0.17
CA ASN A 61 5.75 5.92 -0.21
C ASN A 61 4.69 4.96 -0.77
N ALA A 62 4.99 4.27 -1.88
CA ALA A 62 4.08 3.31 -2.50
C ALA A 62 3.80 2.11 -1.61
N THR A 63 4.80 1.62 -0.87
CA THR A 63 4.64 0.53 0.11
C THR A 63 3.68 0.95 1.22
N ASN A 64 3.88 2.14 1.78
CA ASN A 64 3.00 2.67 2.82
C ASN A 64 1.58 2.90 2.32
N GLU A 65 1.42 3.42 1.10
CA GLU A 65 0.13 3.59 0.43
C GLU A 65 -0.55 2.25 0.15
N PHE A 66 0.19 1.23 -0.27
CA PHE A 66 -0.32 -0.13 -0.52
C PHE A 66 -0.95 -0.71 0.74
N PHE A 67 -0.20 -0.79 1.85
CA PHE A 67 -0.72 -1.37 3.09
C PHE A 67 -1.89 -0.58 3.69
N LYS A 68 -1.88 0.75 3.56
CA LYS A 68 -3.03 1.58 3.95
C LYS A 68 -4.27 1.25 3.12
N THR A 69 -4.08 1.08 1.82
CA THR A 69 -5.16 0.78 0.87
C THR A 69 -5.67 -0.63 1.06
N GLU A 70 -4.80 -1.62 1.24
CA GLU A 70 -5.14 -3.01 1.49
C GLU A 70 -6.09 -3.15 2.68
N ALA A 71 -5.81 -2.43 3.77
CA ALA A 71 -6.66 -2.42 4.95
C ALA A 71 -8.07 -1.87 4.72
N THR A 72 -8.27 -1.02 3.70
CA THR A 72 -9.58 -0.42 3.37
C THR A 72 -10.18 -0.96 2.08
N PHE A 73 -9.43 -1.77 1.33
CA PHE A 73 -9.73 -2.15 -0.04
C PHE A 73 -11.04 -2.93 -0.15
N GLU A 74 -11.22 -3.94 0.69
CA GLU A 74 -12.43 -4.77 0.67
C GLU A 74 -13.68 -3.92 0.92
N LYS A 75 -13.61 -3.01 1.90
CA LYS A 75 -14.71 -2.10 2.23
C LYS A 75 -15.04 -1.19 1.05
N GLN A 76 -14.03 -0.58 0.43
CA GLN A 76 -14.21 0.33 -0.70
C GLN A 76 -14.76 -0.38 -1.93
N ARG A 77 -14.27 -1.58 -2.22
CA ARG A 77 -14.79 -2.45 -3.27
C ARG A 77 -16.26 -2.77 -3.05
N ASP A 78 -16.63 -3.14 -1.81
CA ASP A 78 -18.01 -3.48 -1.48
C ASP A 78 -18.94 -2.26 -1.60
N GLU A 79 -18.50 -1.07 -1.14
CA GLU A 79 -19.21 0.21 -1.32
C GLU A 79 -19.40 0.56 -2.81
N LEU A 80 -18.37 0.35 -3.65
CA LEU A 80 -18.44 0.53 -5.10
C LEU A 80 -19.46 -0.43 -5.74
N LEU A 81 -19.39 -1.72 -5.41
CA LEU A 81 -20.31 -2.73 -5.94
C LEU A 81 -21.75 -2.43 -5.54
N GLU A 82 -21.99 -2.07 -4.28
CA GLU A 82 -23.30 -1.69 -3.79
C GLU A 82 -23.85 -0.48 -4.57
N PHE A 83 -23.02 0.55 -4.78
CA PHE A 83 -23.39 1.72 -5.59
C PHE A 83 -23.77 1.32 -7.02
N LEU A 84 -22.92 0.55 -7.70
CA LEU A 84 -23.14 0.16 -9.10
C LEU A 84 -24.42 -0.68 -9.26
N ILE A 85 -24.65 -1.64 -8.36
CA ILE A 85 -25.86 -2.47 -8.35
C ILE A 85 -27.11 -1.63 -8.06
N SER A 86 -27.06 -0.77 -7.06
CA SER A 86 -28.17 0.12 -6.67
C SER A 86 -28.58 1.03 -7.84
N ARG A 87 -27.60 1.67 -8.49
CA ARG A 87 -27.84 2.55 -9.64
C ARG A 87 -28.32 1.80 -10.87
N GLN A 88 -27.76 0.64 -11.16
CA GLN A 88 -28.22 -0.19 -12.27
C GLN A 88 -29.69 -0.60 -12.13
N ASN A 89 -30.11 -0.93 -10.90
CA ASN A 89 -31.50 -1.25 -10.59
C ASN A 89 -32.45 -0.06 -10.76
N ALA A 90 -31.98 1.16 -10.45
CA ALA A 90 -32.77 2.37 -10.52
C ALA A 90 -32.94 2.91 -11.96
N ILE A 91 -31.86 2.93 -12.74
CA ILE A 91 -31.82 3.66 -14.03
C ILE A 91 -32.21 2.76 -15.20
N ASN A 92 -32.07 1.43 -15.09
CA ASN A 92 -32.13 0.51 -16.24
C ASN A 92 -31.23 1.00 -17.40
N GLY A 93 -30.08 1.55 -17.03
CA GLY A 93 -29.21 2.31 -17.91
C GLY A 93 -28.27 1.43 -18.72
N THR A 94 -27.63 2.03 -19.71
CA THR A 94 -26.47 1.46 -20.39
C THR A 94 -25.24 1.55 -19.51
N LYS A 95 -24.21 0.73 -19.79
CA LYS A 95 -22.86 0.82 -19.19
C LYS A 95 -22.36 2.27 -19.13
N GLN A 96 -22.51 3.01 -20.23
CA GLN A 96 -22.08 4.40 -20.32
C GLN A 96 -22.81 5.30 -19.31
N SER A 97 -24.14 5.17 -19.17
CA SER A 97 -24.90 5.98 -18.23
C SER A 97 -24.53 5.71 -16.77
N LEU A 98 -24.22 4.45 -16.42
CA LEU A 98 -23.78 4.06 -15.08
C LEU A 98 -22.39 4.64 -14.76
N ILE A 99 -21.48 4.61 -15.73
CA ILE A 99 -20.14 5.19 -15.60
C ILE A 99 -20.22 6.70 -15.40
N GLU A 100 -21.04 7.40 -16.20
CA GLU A 100 -21.20 8.86 -16.06
C GLU A 100 -21.86 9.25 -14.72
N ASP A 101 -22.86 8.49 -14.25
CA ASP A 101 -23.44 8.70 -12.92
C ASP A 101 -22.40 8.49 -11.82
N PHE A 102 -21.58 7.43 -11.92
CA PHE A 102 -20.50 7.18 -10.96
C PHE A 102 -19.45 8.28 -10.94
N LYS A 103 -19.04 8.82 -12.10
CA LYS A 103 -18.08 9.95 -12.17
C LYS A 103 -18.54 11.19 -11.43
N SER A 104 -19.86 11.39 -11.27
CA SER A 104 -20.42 12.49 -10.50
C SER A 104 -20.45 12.24 -8.97
N ASN A 105 -20.19 11.00 -8.54
CA ASN A 105 -20.21 10.60 -7.14
C ASN A 105 -18.89 10.91 -6.42
N SER A 106 -18.94 11.24 -5.12
CA SER A 106 -17.74 11.47 -4.31
C SER A 106 -16.82 10.24 -4.21
N LEU A 107 -17.38 9.04 -4.27
CA LEU A 107 -16.62 7.78 -4.30
C LEU A 107 -15.65 7.75 -5.49
N TYR A 108 -16.03 8.26 -6.66
CA TYR A 108 -15.14 8.30 -7.82
C TYR A 108 -13.87 9.12 -7.54
N ASN A 109 -13.99 10.27 -6.90
CA ASN A 109 -12.83 11.10 -6.56
C ASN A 109 -11.94 10.44 -5.52
N GLN A 110 -12.53 9.75 -4.54
CA GLN A 110 -11.78 8.99 -3.54
C GLN A 110 -10.99 7.85 -4.18
N GLU A 111 -11.63 7.04 -5.01
CA GLU A 111 -11.03 5.89 -5.69
C GLU A 111 -9.95 6.32 -6.71
N THR A 112 -10.18 7.40 -7.48
CA THR A 112 -9.21 7.86 -8.48
C THR A 112 -8.00 8.58 -7.91
N SER A 113 -8.11 9.14 -6.70
CA SER A 113 -6.99 9.83 -6.03
C SER A 113 -5.89 8.89 -5.52
N ASN A 114 -6.19 7.61 -5.36
CA ASN A 114 -5.26 6.62 -4.84
C ASN A 114 -4.71 5.74 -5.98
N ARG A 115 -3.37 5.63 -6.05
CA ARG A 115 -2.69 4.90 -7.13
C ARG A 115 -3.03 3.41 -7.19
N PHE A 116 -3.49 2.81 -6.10
CA PHE A 116 -3.85 1.40 -6.00
C PHE A 116 -5.35 1.13 -6.21
N LEU A 117 -6.20 2.11 -5.89
CA LEU A 117 -7.64 2.00 -6.12
C LEU A 117 -8.02 2.30 -7.56
N SER A 118 -7.37 3.29 -8.18
CA SER A 118 -7.68 3.71 -9.55
C SER A 118 -7.59 2.56 -10.59
N PRO A 119 -6.55 1.69 -10.59
CA PRO A 119 -6.51 0.53 -11.49
C PRO A 119 -7.65 -0.47 -11.26
N ILE A 120 -8.03 -0.70 -10.01
CA ILE A 120 -9.15 -1.58 -9.68
C ILE A 120 -10.46 -0.97 -10.15
N LEU A 121 -10.67 0.32 -9.91
CA LEU A 121 -11.84 1.02 -10.41
C LEU A 121 -11.93 0.91 -11.93
N GLN A 122 -10.82 1.15 -12.63
CA GLN A 122 -10.75 1.00 -14.08
C GLN A 122 -11.11 -0.43 -14.49
N CYS A 123 -10.61 -1.43 -13.77
CA CYS A 123 -10.95 -2.84 -14.00
C CYS A 123 -12.46 -3.09 -13.92
N TYR A 124 -13.13 -2.56 -12.88
CA TYR A 124 -14.58 -2.68 -12.73
C TYR A 124 -15.35 -1.99 -13.86
N LEU A 125 -14.97 -0.76 -14.21
CA LEU A 125 -15.72 0.08 -15.15
C LEU A 125 -15.47 -0.29 -16.62
N GLU A 126 -14.26 -0.70 -16.97
CA GLU A 126 -13.86 -0.95 -18.36
C GLU A 126 -13.95 -2.44 -18.71
N GLY A 127 -13.72 -3.35 -17.76
CA GLY A 127 -13.69 -4.80 -17.97
C GLY A 127 -15.08 -5.46 -18.08
N GLU A 128 -15.08 -6.79 -18.02
CA GLU A 128 -16.31 -7.61 -18.05
C GLU A 128 -17.13 -7.53 -16.75
N MET A 129 -16.55 -7.00 -15.67
CA MET A 129 -17.20 -6.98 -14.35
C MET A 129 -18.45 -6.11 -14.35
N ILE A 130 -18.43 -4.94 -15.00
CA ILE A 130 -19.63 -4.12 -15.17
C ILE A 130 -20.69 -4.82 -16.02
N ASP A 131 -20.30 -5.61 -17.01
CA ASP A 131 -21.25 -6.38 -17.84
C ASP A 131 -21.91 -7.50 -17.00
N ARG A 132 -21.15 -8.11 -16.07
CA ARG A 132 -21.70 -9.04 -15.08
C ARG A 132 -22.68 -8.34 -14.13
N ILE A 133 -22.37 -7.13 -13.66
CA ILE A 133 -23.26 -6.33 -12.81
C ILE A 133 -24.55 -5.98 -13.57
N ILE A 134 -24.44 -5.57 -14.83
CA ILE A 134 -25.59 -5.21 -15.68
C ILE A 134 -26.47 -6.42 -15.98
N SER A 135 -25.88 -7.60 -16.15
CA SER A 135 -26.59 -8.85 -16.45
C SER A 135 -27.14 -9.58 -15.22
N MET A 136 -26.76 -9.17 -14.00
CA MET A 136 -27.31 -9.76 -12.78
C MET A 136 -28.85 -9.63 -12.81
N PRO A 137 -29.59 -10.75 -12.62
CA PRO A 137 -31.02 -10.69 -12.50
C PRO A 137 -31.38 -9.73 -11.39
N ARG A 138 -32.29 -8.79 -11.67
CA ARG A 138 -32.83 -7.95 -10.61
C ARG A 138 -33.42 -8.89 -9.56
N HIS A 139 -32.80 -8.94 -8.40
CA HIS A 139 -33.51 -9.37 -7.22
C HIS A 139 -34.63 -8.35 -7.05
N ARG A 140 -35.80 -8.67 -7.62
CA ARG A 140 -37.05 -8.11 -7.15
C ARG A 140 -37.03 -8.42 -5.67
N SER A 141 -36.72 -7.43 -4.85
CA SER A 141 -36.93 -7.50 -3.42
C SER A 141 -38.37 -7.96 -3.26
N HIS A 142 -38.55 -9.24 -2.99
CA HIS A 142 -39.83 -9.85 -2.67
C HIS A 142 -40.19 -9.40 -1.25
N SER A 143 -40.19 -8.09 -1.03
CA SER A 143 -40.44 -7.45 0.26
C SER A 143 -41.93 -7.37 0.59
N ASP A 144 -42.81 -7.83 -0.29
CA ASP A 144 -44.26 -7.62 -0.13
C ASP A 144 -45.08 -8.88 0.18
N LYS A 145 -44.46 -10.01 0.53
CA LYS A 145 -45.24 -11.24 0.84
C LYS A 145 -44.84 -12.02 2.08
N TYR A 146 -44.16 -11.39 3.02
CA TYR A 146 -44.26 -11.84 4.41
C TYR A 146 -45.23 -10.91 5.15
N PRO A 147 -46.43 -11.37 5.55
CA PRO A 147 -47.25 -10.60 6.45
C PRO A 147 -46.42 -10.33 7.71
N LYS A 148 -46.30 -9.06 8.08
CA LYS A 148 -45.77 -8.60 9.37
C LYS A 148 -46.56 -9.30 10.47
N ALA A 149 -46.08 -10.44 10.92
CA ALA A 149 -46.59 -11.10 12.11
C ALA A 149 -46.14 -10.26 13.31
N TYR A 150 -47.06 -9.44 13.78
CA TYR A 150 -47.20 -8.93 15.13
C TYR A 150 -45.91 -8.52 15.85
N SER A 151 -45.72 -7.20 15.88
CA SER A 151 -45.10 -6.51 17.00
C SER A 151 -45.67 -7.05 18.32
N GLN A 152 -44.81 -7.67 19.12
CA GLN A 152 -45.00 -7.77 20.57
C GLN A 152 -43.87 -7.05 21.32
N PRO A 153 -44.15 -6.60 22.55
CA PRO A 153 -43.59 -5.39 23.13
C PRO A 153 -42.43 -5.66 24.09
N ASN A 154 -41.66 -4.60 24.36
CA ASN A 154 -40.79 -4.44 25.53
C ASN A 154 -39.71 -5.52 25.73
N HIS A 155 -38.61 -5.40 24.98
CA HIS A 155 -37.31 -5.78 25.55
C HIS A 155 -36.76 -4.60 26.36
N LYS A 156 -36.82 -4.75 27.68
CA LYS A 156 -35.97 -4.05 28.63
C LYS A 156 -34.53 -4.04 28.10
N SER A 157 -33.92 -2.88 28.14
CA SER A 157 -32.48 -2.68 27.93
C SER A 157 -31.69 -3.61 28.86
N VAL A 158 -31.24 -4.74 28.31
CA VAL A 158 -30.21 -5.57 28.93
C VAL A 158 -28.88 -4.83 28.74
N PRO A 159 -28.09 -4.63 29.81
CA PRO A 159 -26.77 -4.02 29.69
C PRO A 159 -25.90 -4.82 28.72
N ARG A 160 -25.23 -4.10 27.83
CA ARG A 160 -24.23 -4.61 26.88
C ARG A 160 -23.12 -5.32 27.67
N THR A 161 -23.27 -6.61 27.92
CA THR A 161 -22.19 -7.46 28.42
C THR A 161 -21.20 -7.64 27.29
N ASN A 162 -19.97 -7.19 27.54
CA ASN A 162 -18.79 -7.44 26.70
C ASN A 162 -18.81 -8.88 26.19
N PHE A 163 -18.95 -9.03 24.88
CA PHE A 163 -18.74 -10.30 24.19
C PHE A 163 -17.24 -10.59 24.22
N LYS A 164 -16.77 -11.08 25.38
CA LYS A 164 -15.49 -11.76 25.51
C LYS A 164 -15.70 -13.12 24.86
N SER A 165 -15.09 -13.31 23.70
CA SER A 165 -15.19 -14.56 22.97
C SER A 165 -14.61 -15.70 23.81
N ASN A 166 -15.49 -16.52 24.39
CA ASN A 166 -15.14 -17.76 25.06
C ASN A 166 -15.13 -18.88 24.02
N TYR A 167 -14.13 -18.90 23.16
CA TYR A 167 -13.59 -20.17 22.70
C TYR A 167 -12.69 -20.69 23.83
N GLU A 168 -13.31 -21.31 24.83
CA GLU A 168 -12.61 -22.29 25.68
C GLU A 168 -12.30 -23.51 24.82
N LEU A 169 -11.22 -23.38 24.04
CA LEU A 169 -10.51 -24.52 23.50
C LEU A 169 -10.04 -25.31 24.72
N ASN A 170 -10.67 -26.46 24.96
CA ASN A 170 -10.34 -27.40 26.02
C ASN A 170 -9.01 -28.09 25.69
N VAL A 171 -7.93 -27.31 25.67
CA VAL A 171 -6.56 -27.78 25.55
C VAL A 171 -6.09 -28.05 26.96
N LYS A 172 -5.98 -29.34 27.27
CA LYS A 172 -5.24 -29.84 28.43
C LYS A 172 -3.93 -29.04 28.54
N PRO A 173 -3.64 -28.36 29.66
CA PRO A 173 -2.46 -27.54 29.78
C PRO A 173 -1.22 -28.45 29.68
N THR A 174 -0.65 -28.56 28.50
CA THR A 174 0.71 -29.04 28.32
C THR A 174 1.60 -27.99 28.97
N PRO A 175 2.50 -28.34 29.90
CA PRO A 175 3.46 -27.40 30.43
C PRO A 175 4.29 -26.90 29.25
N ARG A 176 4.04 -25.68 28.78
CA ARG A 176 5.01 -24.98 27.94
C ARG A 176 6.13 -24.59 28.89
N ASP A 177 7.11 -25.47 29.00
CA ASP A 177 8.48 -25.10 29.31
C ASP A 177 8.87 -24.01 28.31
N THR A 178 8.62 -22.77 28.71
CA THR A 178 9.15 -21.60 28.03
C THR A 178 10.60 -21.56 28.44
N THR A 179 11.37 -22.47 27.84
CA THR A 179 12.82 -22.46 27.89
C THR A 179 13.20 -21.11 27.27
N ARG A 180 13.41 -20.10 28.12
CA ARG A 180 14.11 -18.89 27.71
C ARG A 180 15.33 -19.38 26.97
N PRO A 181 15.51 -19.09 25.67
CA PRO A 181 16.77 -19.36 25.03
C PRO A 181 17.78 -18.53 25.83
N SER A 182 18.55 -19.23 26.67
CA SER A 182 19.78 -18.71 27.23
C SER A 182 20.50 -18.07 26.06
N MET A 183 20.58 -16.74 26.05
CA MET A 183 21.31 -16.00 25.03
C MET A 183 22.72 -16.60 25.03
N GLN A 184 22.98 -17.44 24.03
CA GLN A 184 24.25 -18.14 23.93
C GLN A 184 25.36 -17.09 23.93
N PRO A 185 26.46 -17.31 24.65
CA PRO A 185 27.58 -16.37 24.73
C PRO A 185 28.12 -15.93 23.35
N PHE A 186 27.85 -16.71 22.31
CA PHE A 186 28.15 -16.41 20.92
C PHE A 186 27.43 -15.17 20.37
N SER A 187 26.17 -14.88 20.75
CA SER A 187 25.45 -13.71 20.22
C SER A 187 26.03 -12.40 20.75
N LEU A 188 26.46 -12.38 22.01
CA LEU A 188 27.16 -11.25 22.62
C LEU A 188 28.54 -11.01 21.97
N LEU A 189 29.25 -12.09 21.61
CA LEU A 189 30.50 -12.02 20.87
C LEU A 189 30.32 -11.38 19.49
N ILE A 190 29.29 -11.81 18.74
CA ILE A 190 28.98 -11.25 17.41
C ILE A 190 28.65 -9.76 17.52
N LEU A 191 27.80 -9.38 18.48
CA LEU A 191 27.44 -7.98 18.69
C LEU A 191 28.68 -7.12 19.05
N SER A 192 29.57 -7.65 19.89
CA SER A 192 30.82 -6.99 20.27
C SER A 192 31.75 -6.77 19.08
N CYS A 193 31.90 -7.78 18.19
CA CYS A 193 32.72 -7.65 16.98
C CYS A 193 32.19 -6.58 16.01
N ILE A 194 30.86 -6.47 15.87
CA ILE A 194 30.22 -5.46 15.02
C ILE A 194 30.48 -4.06 15.59
N LEU A 195 30.32 -3.86 16.90
CA LEU A 195 30.58 -2.57 17.54
C LEU A 195 32.06 -2.17 17.44
N LEU A 196 32.99 -3.11 17.60
CA LEU A 196 34.42 -2.86 17.47
C LEU A 196 34.81 -2.44 16.05
N THR A 197 34.27 -3.10 15.03
CA THR A 197 34.55 -2.76 13.62
C THR A 197 34.01 -1.38 13.26
N LEU A 198 32.79 -1.05 13.67
CA LEU A 198 32.22 0.30 13.51
C LEU A 198 33.07 1.36 14.22
N PHE A 199 33.54 1.08 15.43
CA PHE A 199 34.40 1.99 16.18
C PHE A 199 35.75 2.23 15.48
N ILE A 200 36.40 1.18 14.97
CA ILE A 200 37.66 1.31 14.23
C ILE A 200 37.48 2.13 12.95
N VAL A 201 36.40 1.88 12.19
CA VAL A 201 36.07 2.65 10.98
C VAL A 201 35.82 4.12 11.34
N GLY A 202 35.04 4.38 12.39
CA GLY A 202 34.79 5.74 12.89
C GLY A 202 36.07 6.47 13.29
N MET A 203 36.97 5.81 14.03
CA MET A 203 38.27 6.38 14.41
C MET A 203 39.17 6.66 13.20
N LYS A 204 39.15 5.81 12.18
CA LYS A 204 39.91 6.02 10.94
C LYS A 204 39.36 7.21 10.15
N LEU A 205 38.04 7.35 10.06
CA LEU A 205 37.38 8.50 9.42
C LEU A 205 37.62 9.81 10.19
N TYR A 206 37.60 9.74 11.52
CA TYR A 206 37.91 10.87 12.40
C TYR A 206 39.36 11.33 12.24
N LYS A 207 40.32 10.40 12.28
CA LYS A 207 41.75 10.69 12.09
C LYS A 207 42.05 11.29 10.71
N ASN A 208 41.31 10.87 9.69
CA ASN A 208 41.47 11.39 8.33
C ASN A 208 40.78 12.75 8.10
N GLY A 209 40.23 13.39 9.14
CA GLY A 209 39.64 14.74 9.04
C GLY A 209 38.35 14.80 8.22
N SER A 210 37.70 13.65 7.96
CA SER A 210 36.50 13.59 7.11
C SER A 210 35.26 14.24 7.73
N PHE A 211 35.29 14.58 9.02
CA PHE A 211 34.17 15.19 9.74
C PHE A 211 34.28 16.71 9.93
N THR A 212 35.38 17.35 9.51
CA THR A 212 35.35 18.81 9.35
C THR A 212 34.62 19.12 8.05
N ASN A 213 33.38 19.60 8.17
CA ASN A 213 32.50 20.06 7.09
C ASN A 213 33.14 21.18 6.25
N LYS A 214 34.13 20.85 5.43
CA LYS A 214 34.45 21.57 4.21
C LYS A 214 34.06 20.64 3.08
N ILE A 215 32.85 20.83 2.56
CA ILE A 215 32.39 20.21 1.32
C ILE A 215 33.32 20.74 0.22
N ARG A 216 34.46 20.08 0.00
CA ARG A 216 35.30 20.27 -1.19
C ARG A 216 34.70 19.38 -2.26
N ILE A 217 33.82 19.96 -3.07
CA ILE A 217 33.45 19.36 -4.35
C ILE A 217 34.70 19.45 -5.21
N GLN A 218 35.39 18.33 -5.39
CA GLN A 218 36.51 18.23 -6.32
C GLN A 218 35.92 18.02 -7.72
N GLY A 219 35.41 19.11 -8.30
CA GLY A 219 35.10 19.21 -9.71
C GLY A 219 36.30 19.83 -10.44
N ASP A 220 36.62 19.30 -11.61
CA ASP A 220 37.76 19.65 -12.46
C ASP A 220 38.06 21.16 -12.56
N GLY A 221 38.94 21.65 -11.68
CA GLY A 221 39.70 22.88 -11.90
C GLY A 221 38.98 24.22 -11.72
N ILE A 222 37.76 24.29 -11.19
CA ILE A 222 37.07 25.57 -10.96
C ILE A 222 36.66 25.71 -9.49
N TYR A 223 37.36 26.60 -8.79
CA TYR A 223 37.12 26.93 -7.39
C TYR A 223 36.02 27.99 -7.28
N TYR A 224 34.90 27.64 -6.64
CA TYR A 224 33.91 28.61 -6.17
C TYR A 224 34.01 28.73 -4.65
N ASP A 225 34.46 29.88 -4.14
CA ASP A 225 34.29 30.23 -2.73
C ASP A 225 32.83 30.65 -2.52
N ILE A 226 32.05 29.76 -1.91
CA ILE A 226 30.70 30.10 -1.45
C ILE A 226 30.86 31.07 -0.28
N ARG A 227 30.74 32.37 -0.54
CA ARG A 227 30.63 33.38 0.52
C ARG A 227 29.27 33.19 1.21
N ASN A 228 29.30 32.81 2.48
CA ASN A 228 28.18 32.92 3.39
C ASN A 228 27.81 34.41 3.52
N ASN A 229 26.89 34.92 2.69
CA ASN A 229 26.22 36.20 2.89
C ASN A 229 25.10 36.40 1.86
N VAL A 230 24.01 35.63 1.93
CA VAL A 230 22.72 36.05 1.35
C VAL A 230 21.56 35.37 2.10
N ILE A 231 21.24 35.84 3.31
CA ILE A 231 19.86 36.02 3.77
C ILE A 231 19.87 37.21 4.75
N THR A 232 19.53 38.40 4.26
CA THR A 232 18.90 39.44 5.08
C THR A 232 17.59 39.76 4.37
N GLU A 233 16.50 39.42 5.04
CA GLU A 233 15.11 39.67 4.63
C GLU A 233 14.82 41.17 4.53
N PRO A 234 13.88 41.59 3.66
CA PRO A 234 13.06 42.77 3.87
C PRO A 234 11.80 42.48 4.70
#